data_AF-A0A2D0B5Q7-F1
#
_entry.id   AF-A0A2D0B5Q7-F1
#
_cell.length_a   1.000
_cell.length_b   1.000
_cell.length_c   1.000
_cell.angle_alpha   90.00
_cell.angle_beta   90.00
_cell.angle_gamma   90.00
#
_symmetry.space_group_name_H-M   'P 1'
#
loop_
_entity.id
_entity.type
_entity.pdbx_description
1 polymer ?
#
loop_
_entity_poly.entity_id
_entity_poly.type
_entity_poly.pdbx_seq_one_letter_code
_entity_poly.pdbx_strand_id
1 'polypeptide(L)'
;MMGVYGVPRGWNIEGPRLLQQDEVHVYAYVNGQMIGMLDCELRSGGVQLRMAYVSPPWRGTKVLRDMLAALKGRYSEIAVVRAGRR
;
A
#
# COMPACT_ATOMS: atom_id res chain seq x y z
N MET A 1 6.15 19.85 -8.10
CA MET A 1 4.88 19.62 -7.36
C MET A 1 4.31 18.29 -7.81
N MET A 2 4.44 17.24 -7.01
CA MET A 2 3.87 15.91 -7.28
C MET A 2 2.43 15.87 -6.73
N GLY A 3 1.50 15.39 -7.55
CA GLY A 3 0.05 15.42 -7.28
C GLY A 3 -0.38 14.57 -6.10
N VAL A 4 -1.11 15.20 -5.17
CA VAL A 4 -1.79 14.54 -4.06
C VAL A 4 -3.24 14.32 -4.47
N TYR A 5 -3.58 13.12 -4.94
CA TYR A 5 -4.99 12.75 -5.15
C TYR A 5 -5.63 12.39 -3.80
N GLY A 6 -5.79 13.38 -2.94
CA GLY A 6 -6.45 13.24 -1.65
C GLY A 6 -7.96 13.40 -1.79
N VAL A 7 -8.70 12.30 -1.88
CA VAL A 7 -10.14 12.32 -1.58
C VAL A 7 -10.25 12.36 -0.04
N PRO A 8 -11.05 13.25 0.57
CA PRO A 8 -11.13 13.38 2.02
C PRO A 8 -11.89 12.18 2.61
N ARG A 9 -11.19 11.07 2.82
CA ARG A 9 -11.73 9.82 3.39
C ARG A 9 -11.36 9.59 4.86
N GLY A 10 -10.92 10.64 5.55
CA GLY A 10 -10.45 10.55 6.95
C GLY A 10 -9.03 10.01 7.09
N TRP A 11 -8.48 9.33 6.08
CA TRP A 11 -7.07 8.93 5.96
C TRP A 11 -6.45 9.43 4.66
N ASN A 12 -5.14 9.68 4.68
CA ASN A 12 -4.31 10.01 3.54
C ASN A 12 -3.50 8.79 3.13
N ILE A 13 -3.35 8.57 1.82
CA ILE A 13 -2.49 7.52 1.26
C ILE A 13 -1.24 8.15 0.67
N GLU A 14 -0.08 7.59 0.99
CA GLU A 14 1.21 8.03 0.50
C GLU A 14 1.92 6.89 -0.23
N GLY A 15 2.43 7.18 -1.43
CA GLY A 15 3.06 6.19 -2.31
C GLY A 15 2.15 5.77 -3.48
N PRO A 16 2.56 4.75 -4.27
CA PRO A 16 3.73 3.89 -4.04
C PRO A 16 5.08 4.59 -4.19
N ARG A 17 5.95 4.37 -3.21
CA ARG A 17 7.34 4.84 -3.20
C ARG A 17 8.28 3.68 -3.46
N LEU A 18 9.07 3.78 -4.52
CA LEU A 18 10.21 2.90 -4.74
C LEU A 18 11.35 3.31 -3.80
N LEU A 19 11.77 2.36 -2.98
CA LEU A 19 12.91 2.44 -2.09
C LEU A 19 14.11 1.71 -2.72
N GLN A 20 15.16 1.49 -1.93
CA GLN A 20 16.35 0.77 -2.38
C GLN A 20 16.02 -0.72 -2.59
N GLN A 21 16.78 -1.41 -3.45
CA GLN A 21 16.69 -2.86 -3.65
C GLN A 21 15.28 -3.36 -4.03
N ASP A 22 14.63 -2.69 -4.98
CA ASP A 22 13.33 -3.12 -5.53
C ASP A 22 12.18 -3.11 -4.52
N GLU A 23 12.32 -2.45 -3.38
CA GLU A 23 11.26 -2.39 -2.37
C GLU A 23 10.26 -1.26 -2.68
N VAL A 24 8.96 -1.53 -2.62
CA VAL A 24 7.88 -0.59 -2.93
C VAL A 24 6.94 -0.50 -1.76
N HIS A 25 6.85 0.69 -1.16
CA HIS A 25 5.99 0.93 0.00
C HIS A 25 4.79 1.82 -0.32
N VAL A 26 3.67 1.51 0.32
CA VAL A 26 2.49 2.40 0.42
C VAL A 26 2.13 2.56 1.88
N TYR A 27 1.84 3.78 2.30
CA TYR A 27 1.48 4.10 3.67
C TYR A 27 0.10 4.74 3.73
N ALA A 28 -0.59 4.53 4.85
CA ALA A 28 -1.82 5.23 5.17
C ALA A 28 -1.67 5.99 6.48
N TYR A 29 -2.14 7.23 6.53
CA TYR A 29 -2.04 8.12 7.69
C TYR A 29 -3.40 8.71 8.08
N VAL A 30 -3.63 8.90 9.37
CA VAL A 30 -4.73 9.69 9.93
C VAL A 30 -4.14 10.66 10.93
N ASN A 31 -4.42 11.96 10.79
CA ASN A 31 -3.89 13.00 11.69
C ASN A 31 -2.37 12.92 11.92
N GLY A 32 -1.61 12.58 10.87
CA GLY A 32 -0.15 12.41 10.92
C GLY A 32 0.34 11.08 11.51
N GLN A 33 -0.54 10.21 12.00
CA GLN A 33 -0.19 8.89 12.52
C GLN A 33 -0.35 7.82 11.46
N MET A 34 0.66 6.95 11.30
CA MET A 34 0.58 5.82 10.37
C MET A 34 -0.43 4.79 10.89
N ILE A 35 -1.41 4.46 10.06
CA ILE A 35 -2.46 3.47 10.36
C ILE A 35 -2.37 2.22 9.47
N GLY A 36 -1.53 2.23 8.45
CA GLY A 36 -1.34 1.10 7.55
C GLY A 36 -0.08 1.21 6.71
N MET A 37 0.41 0.06 6.27
CA MET A 37 1.58 -0.09 5.42
C MET A 37 1.41 -1.29 4.50
N LEU A 38 1.74 -1.13 3.23
CA LEU A 38 2.00 -2.22 2.30
C LEU A 38 3.49 -2.24 1.99
N ASP A 39 4.09 -3.41 2.15
CA ASP A 39 5.43 -3.72 1.68
C ASP A 39 5.33 -4.66 0.48
N CYS A 40 5.85 -4.20 -0.66
CA CYS A 40 5.90 -4.94 -1.89
C CYS A 40 7.34 -5.01 -2.43
N GLU A 41 7.61 -6.02 -3.24
CA GLU A 41 8.84 -6.16 -4.00
C GLU A 41 8.53 -5.94 -5.49
N LEU A 42 9.30 -5.09 -6.16
CA LEU A 42 9.23 -4.82 -7.58
C LEU A 42 9.73 -6.06 -8.34
N ARG A 43 8.95 -6.47 -9.33
CA ARG A 43 9.24 -7.59 -10.23
C ARG A 43 9.06 -7.11 -11.67
N SER A 44 9.58 -7.88 -12.63
CA SER A 44 9.68 -7.50 -14.05
C SER A 44 8.37 -7.06 -14.73
N GLY A 45 7.19 -7.31 -14.14
CA GLY A 45 5.87 -6.92 -14.65
C GLY A 45 4.98 -6.15 -13.66
N GLY A 46 5.45 -5.89 -12.43
CA GLY A 46 4.61 -5.27 -11.40
C GLY A 46 5.18 -5.40 -10.00
N VAL A 47 4.32 -5.55 -9.01
CA VAL A 47 4.72 -5.67 -7.61
C VAL A 47 4.20 -6.93 -6.97
N GLN A 48 5.00 -7.52 -6.11
CA GLN A 48 4.64 -8.67 -5.29
C GLN A 48 4.46 -8.20 -3.85
N LEU A 49 3.22 -8.24 -3.35
CA LEU A 49 2.89 -7.91 -1.97
C LEU A 49 3.51 -8.96 -1.03
N ARG A 50 4.44 -8.51 -0.18
CA ARG A 50 5.12 -9.32 0.84
C ARG A 50 4.40 -9.24 2.18
N MET A 51 4.01 -8.02 2.57
CA MET A 51 3.34 -7.77 3.84
C MET A 51 2.27 -6.69 3.70
N ALA A 52 1.14 -6.89 4.36
CA ALA A 52 0.12 -5.87 4.53
C ALA A 52 -0.18 -5.70 6.02
N TYR A 53 -0.07 -4.46 6.49
CA TYR A 53 -0.38 -4.09 7.85
C TYR A 53 -1.47 -3.02 7.88
N VAL A 54 -2.46 -3.22 8.75
CA VAL A 54 -3.43 -2.20 9.14
C VAL A 54 -3.61 -2.26 10.65
N SER A 55 -3.48 -1.11 11.29
CA SER A 55 -3.64 -0.93 12.73
C SER A 55 -5.02 -1.44 13.17
N PRO A 56 -5.14 -2.12 14.33
CA PRO A 56 -6.38 -2.81 14.73
C PRO A 56 -7.68 -2.00 14.62
N PRO A 57 -7.74 -0.72 15.04
CA PRO A 57 -8.96 0.08 14.94
C PRO A 57 -9.48 0.28 13.50
N TRP A 58 -8.61 0.11 12.51
CA TRP A 58 -8.88 0.36 11.10
C TRP A 58 -9.02 -0.92 10.27
N ARG A 59 -8.91 -2.09 10.91
CA ARG A 59 -9.13 -3.38 10.24
C ARG A 59 -10.60 -3.50 9.82
N GLY A 60 -10.85 -4.09 8.65
CA GLY A 60 -12.20 -4.18 8.07
C GLY A 60 -12.70 -2.88 7.43
N THR A 61 -11.98 -1.77 7.57
CA THR A 61 -12.29 -0.52 6.85
C THR A 61 -11.78 -0.56 5.40
N LYS A 62 -12.05 0.51 4.65
CA LYS A 62 -11.60 0.67 3.26
C LYS A 62 -10.12 1.03 3.12
N VAL A 63 -9.38 1.25 4.21
CA VAL A 63 -7.95 1.66 4.19
C VAL A 63 -7.10 0.71 3.36
N LEU A 64 -7.22 -0.62 3.57
CA LEU A 64 -6.45 -1.60 2.80
C LEU A 64 -6.79 -1.56 1.31
N ARG A 65 -8.07 -1.41 0.98
CA ARG A 65 -8.53 -1.30 -0.41
C ARG A 65 -7.98 -0.05 -1.09
N ASP A 66 -7.95 1.07 -0.37
CA ASP A 66 -7.46 2.34 -0.90
C ASP A 66 -5.92 2.31 -1.09
N MET A 67 -5.18 1.67 -0.17
CA MET A 67 -3.74 1.41 -0.37
C MET A 67 -3.47 0.52 -1.59
N LEU A 68 -4.25 -0.54 -1.80
CA LEU A 68 -4.13 -1.41 -2.97
C LEU A 68 -4.51 -0.66 -4.28
N ALA A 69 -5.46 0.26 -4.21
CA ALA A 69 -5.81 1.10 -5.36
C ALA A 69 -4.65 2.03 -5.76
N ALA A 70 -3.90 2.55 -4.79
CA ALA A 70 -2.69 3.33 -5.07
C ALA A 70 -1.62 2.50 -5.81
N LEU A 71 -1.44 1.22 -5.43
CA LEU A 71 -0.55 0.31 -6.19
C LEU A 71 -1.05 0.10 -7.61
N LYS A 72 -2.35 -0.16 -7.81
CA LYS A 72 -2.94 -0.38 -9.14
C LYS A 72 -2.83 0.84 -10.06
N GLY A 73 -2.74 2.03 -9.49
CA GLY A 73 -2.52 3.25 -10.26
C GLY A 73 -1.13 3.33 -10.91
N ARG A 74 -0.13 2.60 -10.38
CA ARG A 74 1.25 2.62 -10.88
C ARG A 74 1.72 1.29 -11.47
N TYR A 75 1.15 0.18 -11.02
CA TYR A 75 1.55 -1.18 -11.42
C TYR A 75 0.33 -1.94 -11.93
N SER A 76 0.44 -2.51 -13.14
CA SER A 76 -0.61 -3.30 -13.77
C SER A 76 -0.80 -4.68 -13.11
N GLU A 77 0.28 -5.25 -12.57
CA GLU A 77 0.26 -6.52 -11.86
C GLU A 77 0.57 -6.35 -10.38
N ILE A 78 -0.28 -6.97 -9.54
CA ILE A 78 -0.08 -7.08 -8.10
C ILE A 78 -0.21 -8.56 -7.73
N ALA A 79 0.91 -9.22 -7.52
CA ALA A 79 0.95 -10.57 -6.99
C ALA A 79 0.84 -10.55 -5.47
N VAL A 80 0.19 -11.56 -4.87
CA VAL A 80 0.14 -11.72 -3.41
C VAL A 80 0.83 -13.03 -3.08
N VAL A 81 1.88 -12.97 -2.26
CA VAL A 81 2.48 -14.19 -1.72
C VAL A 81 1.48 -14.79 -0.74
N ARG A 82 0.87 -15.91 -1.12
CA ARG A 82 0.18 -16.74 -0.12
C ARG A 82 1.26 -17.36 0.75
N ALA A 83 1.36 -16.91 2.00
CA ALA A 83 2.04 -17.69 3.03
C ALA A 83 1.40 -19.09 3.00
N GLY A 84 2.20 -20.11 2.64
CA GLY A 84 1.71 -21.47 2.52
C GLY A 84 1.00 -21.87 3.80
N ARG A 85 -0.25 -22.33 3.69
CA ARG A 85 -0.90 -23.07 4.78
C ARG A 85 -0.09 -24.35 4.95
N ARG A 86 0.68 -24.41 6.04
CA ARG A 86 1.33 -25.62 6.50
C ARG A 86 0.59 -26.12 7.72
#